data_AF-A0A0F9W9F8-F1
#
_entry.id   AF-A0A0F9W9F8-F1
#
_cell.length_a   1.000
_cell.length_b   1.000
_cell.length_c   1.000
_cell.angle_alpha   90.00
_cell.angle_beta   90.00
_cell.angle_gamma   90.00
#
_symmetry.space_group_name_H-M   'P 1'
#
loop_
_entity.id
_entity.type
_entity.pdbx_description
1 polymer ?
#
loop_
_entity_poly.entity_id
_entity_poly.type
_entity_poly.pdbx_seq_one_letter_code
_entity_poly.pdbx_strand_id
1 'polypeptide(L)' 'MKEKIKFSSLNINHLSNKREELEVLLKKKKPKIMCLQETWRQSVFPLRLEKYTAIETSS' A
#
# COMPACT_ATOMS: atom_id res chain seq x y z
N MET A 1 5.46 -21.60 17.85
CA MET A 1 4.20 -21.00 17.36
C MET A 1 4.42 -20.50 15.93
N LYS A 2 3.58 -20.86 14.95
CA LYS A 2 3.63 -20.26 13.61
C LYS A 2 3.01 -18.87 13.68
N GLU A 3 3.80 -17.83 13.45
CA GLU A 3 3.32 -16.44 13.39
C GLU A 3 2.41 -16.28 12.16
N LYS A 4 1.15 -15.85 12.37
CA LYS A 4 0.22 -15.63 11.26
C LYS A 4 0.51 -14.29 10.60
N ILE A 5 1.07 -14.33 9.38
CA ILE A 5 1.29 -13.13 8.57
C ILE A 5 -0.03 -12.68 7.97
N LYS A 6 -0.39 -11.40 8.19
CA LYS A 6 -1.60 -10.81 7.62
C LYS A 6 -1.27 -10.14 6.29
N PHE A 7 -1.80 -10.71 5.22
CA PHE A 7 -1.73 -10.18 3.86
C PHE A 7 -3.00 -9.40 3.52
N SER A 8 -2.87 -8.37 2.68
CA SER A 8 -4.02 -7.63 2.15
C SER A 8 -3.71 -7.12 0.74
N SER A 9 -4.72 -7.04 -0.11
CA SER A 9 -4.63 -6.39 -1.42
C SER A 9 -5.70 -5.32 -1.55
N LEU A 10 -5.41 -4.29 -2.32
CA LEU A 10 -6.33 -3.19 -2.59
C LEU A 10 -6.04 -2.59 -3.97
N ASN A 11 -7.04 -2.64 -4.84
CA ASN A 11 -7.05 -1.81 -6.04
C ASN A 11 -7.44 -0.39 -5.63
N ILE A 12 -6.57 0.58 -5.95
CA ILE A 12 -6.79 1.98 -5.56
C ILE A 12 -7.24 2.87 -6.73
N ASN A 13 -7.28 2.35 -7.97
CA ASN A 13 -7.58 3.03 -9.24
C ASN A 13 -6.70 4.25 -9.57
N HIS A 14 -6.42 5.16 -8.63
CA HIS A 14 -5.44 6.23 -8.80
C HIS A 14 -4.91 6.69 -7.44
N LEU A 15 -3.58 6.78 -7.32
CA LEU A 15 -2.94 7.04 -6.04
C LEU A 15 -3.25 8.42 -5.42
N SER A 16 -3.46 9.44 -6.27
CA SER A 16 -3.70 10.82 -5.82
C SER A 16 -4.93 10.96 -4.92
N ASN A 17 -5.92 10.07 -5.06
CA ASN A 17 -7.23 10.25 -4.42
C ASN A 17 -7.41 9.38 -3.17
N LYS A 18 -6.43 8.52 -2.83
CA LYS A 18 -6.62 7.44 -1.84
C LYS A 18 -5.60 7.43 -0.71
N ARG A 19 -4.72 8.43 -0.61
CA ARG A 19 -3.67 8.45 0.42
C ARG A 19 -4.23 8.40 1.85
N GLU A 20 -5.15 9.29 2.20
CA GLU A 20 -5.75 9.31 3.55
C GLU A 20 -6.49 8.01 3.87
N GLU A 21 -7.26 7.51 2.90
CA GLU A 21 -7.99 6.26 3.04
C GLU A 21 -7.06 5.06 3.24
N LEU A 22 -5.94 5.03 2.52
CA LEU A 22 -4.90 4.02 2.67
C LEU A 22 -4.26 4.09 4.05
N GLU A 23 -3.96 5.28 4.57
CA GLU A 23 -3.41 5.46 5.92
C GLU A 23 -4.38 4.96 7.01
N VAL A 24 -5.68 5.27 6.88
CA VAL A 24 -6.72 4.75 7.79
C VAL A 24 -6.79 3.23 7.72
N LEU A 25 -6.72 2.67 6.50
CA LEU A 25 -6.83 1.22 6.28
C LEU A 25 -5.62 0.47 6.82
N LEU A 26 -4.41 1.03 6.70
CA LEU A 26 -3.18 0.49 7.30
C LEU A 26 -3.25 0.52 8.83
N LYS A 27 -3.72 1.61 9.43
CA LYS A 27 -3.90 1.73 10.90
C LYS A 27 -4.93 0.72 11.44
N LYS A 28 -6.04 0.53 10.72
CA LYS A 28 -7.14 -0.36 11.13
C LYS A 28 -6.82 -1.83 10.90
N LYS A 29 -6.32 -2.20 9.72
CA LYS A 29 -6.09 -3.60 9.36
C LYS A 29 -4.74 -4.12 9.83
N LYS A 30 -3.73 -3.25 10.01
CA LYS A 30 -2.36 -3.61 10.39
C LYS A 30 -1.81 -4.81 9.59
N PRO A 31 -1.89 -4.80 8.24
CA PRO A 31 -1.30 -5.87 7.45
C PRO A 31 0.23 -5.83 7.59
N LYS A 32 0.87 -7.00 7.55
CA LYS A 32 2.34 -7.10 7.46
C LYS A 32 2.79 -6.84 6.03
N ILE A 33 1.97 -7.22 5.05
CA ILE A 33 2.19 -7.01 3.61
C ILE A 33 0.89 -6.51 2.98
N MET A 34 0.98 -5.42 2.21
CA MET A 34 -0.13 -4.86 1.45
C MET A 34 0.27 -4.67 -0.02
N CYS A 35 -0.49 -5.28 -0.92
CA CYS A 35 -0.33 -5.10 -2.37
C CYS A 35 -1.32 -4.05 -2.87
N LEU A 36 -0.83 -3.06 -3.63
CA LEU A 36 -1.64 -2.02 -4.24
C LEU A 36 -1.64 -2.19 -5.77
N GLN A 37 -2.82 -2.19 -6.38
CA GLN A 37 -3.00 -2.28 -7.84
C GLN A 37 -3.61 -1.00 -8.41
N GLU A 38 -3.43 -0.80 -9.71
CA GLU A 38 -3.90 0.41 -10.43
C GLU A 38 -3.50 1.68 -9.69
N THR A 39 -2.20 1.81 -9.41
CA THR A 39 -1.68 3.00 -8.73
C THR A 39 -1.54 4.19 -9.69
N TRP A 40 -1.53 3.94 -11.02
CA TRP A 40 -1.40 4.93 -12.11
C TRP A 40 -0.24 5.90 -11.91
N ARG A 41 0.82 5.41 -11.27
CA ARG A 41 1.91 6.26 -10.85
C ARG A 41 2.84 6.57 -12.02
N GLN A 42 2.80 7.83 -12.47
CA GLN A 42 3.72 8.36 -13.46
C GLN A 42 5.03 8.77 -12.76
N SER A 43 5.93 7.80 -12.61
CA SER A 43 7.39 7.90 -12.44
C SER A 43 8.07 8.80 -11.37
N VAL A 44 7.43 9.72 -10.62
CA VAL A 44 8.24 10.75 -9.88
C VAL A 44 7.95 10.95 -8.39
N PHE A 45 7.05 10.22 -7.73
CA PHE A 45 6.75 10.53 -6.33
C PHE A 45 6.65 9.31 -5.42
N PRO A 46 7.72 8.92 -4.69
CA PRO A 46 7.66 7.79 -3.77
C PRO A 46 6.47 7.95 -2.83
N LEU A 47 5.71 6.88 -2.65
CA LEU A 47 4.62 6.83 -1.69
C LEU A 47 5.31 6.75 -0.34
N ARG A 48 5.72 7.91 0.17
CA ARG A 48 6.36 8.05 1.46
C ARG A 48 5.29 7.83 2.53
N LEU A 49 4.89 6.57 2.71
CA LEU A 49 4.18 6.10 3.87
C LEU A 49 5.23 5.89 4.95
N GLU A 50 5.33 6.83 5.88
CA GLU A 50 6.25 6.71 7.01
C GLU A 50 6.04 5.35 7.70
N LYS A 51 7.15 4.64 7.97
CA LYS A 51 7.21 3.29 8.59
C LYS A 51 6.93 2.10 7.67
N TYR A 52 6.69 2.32 6.37
CA TYR A 52 6.48 1.24 5.41
C TYR A 52 7.50 1.31 4.27
N THR A 53 8.09 0.16 3.94
CA THR A 53 8.91 0.01 2.73
C THR A 53 7.98 -0.24 1.54
N ALA A 54 7.99 0.66 0.57
CA ALA A 54 7.32 0.44 -0.71
C ALA A 54 8.25 -0.31 -1.65
N ILE A 55 7.81 -1.46 -2.17
CA ILE A 55 8.47 -2.19 -3.24
C ILE A 55 7.64 -1.99 -4.49
N GLU A 56 8.27 -1.53 -5.56
CA GLU A 56 7.62 -1.20 -6.82
C GLU A 56 8.07 -2.19 -7.89
N THR A 57 7.09 -2.76 -8.59
CA THR A 57 7.33 -3.63 -9.74
C THR A 57 7.05 -2.82 -11.00
N SER A 58 8.04 -2.70 -11.88
CA SER A 58 7.81 -2.22 -13.25
C SER A 58 6.98 -3.24 -14.02
N SER A 59 6.10 -2.75 -14.90
CA SER A 59 5.53 -3.57 -15.98
C SER A 59 6.56 -3.81 -17.08
#